data_AF-A0A327WQ56-F1
#
_entry.id   AF-A0A327WQ56-F1
#
_cell.length_a   1.000
_cell.length_b   1.000
_cell.length_c   1.000
_cell.angle_alpha   90.00
_cell.angle_beta   90.00
_cell.angle_gamma   90.00
#
_symmetry.space_group_name_H-M   'P 1'
#
loop_
_entity.id
_entity.type
_entity.pdbx_description
1 polymer ?
#
loop_
_entity_poly.entity_id
_entity_poly.type
_entity_poly.pdbx_seq_one_letter_code
_entity_poly.pdbx_strand_id
1 'polypeptide(L)'
;MQLHQIRALSQASCRFYRSAMHQVDDYNIRRIFQQRFDIYQQLLNLTASFETHDNDAEDTSLNHTIGWFEAAEQNIQNYENLIFLDFLDNHEKIALDALKVSVKQTDNELMSTQLSQFAASLQVNQDALGALKVQYRSQQAFSQPAP
;
A
#
# COMPACT_ATOMS: atom_id res chain seq x y z
N MET A 1 -14.92 6.83 13.00
CA MET A 1 -14.10 6.78 11.78
C MET A 1 -12.67 6.50 12.21
N GLN A 2 -12.04 5.43 11.70
CA GLN A 2 -10.71 4.96 12.13
C GLN A 2 -9.54 5.79 11.52
N LEU A 3 -9.67 7.12 11.57
CA LEU A 3 -8.69 8.00 10.93
C LEU A 3 -7.28 7.85 11.49
N HIS A 4 -7.16 7.57 12.79
CA HIS A 4 -5.88 7.29 13.42
C HIS A 4 -5.20 6.04 12.83
N GLN A 5 -5.95 4.98 12.55
CA GLN A 5 -5.38 3.77 11.94
C GLN A 5 -4.97 4.03 10.48
N ILE A 6 -5.75 4.80 9.72
CA ILE A 6 -5.37 5.22 8.36
C ILE A 6 -4.11 6.08 8.38
N ARG A 7 -3.97 6.96 9.38
CA ARG A 7 -2.76 7.77 9.58
C ARG A 7 -1.56 6.89 9.92
N ALA A 8 -1.70 5.95 10.84
CA ALA A 8 -0.64 5.01 11.22
C ALA A 8 -0.19 4.15 10.04
N LEU A 9 -1.15 3.60 9.27
CA LEU A 9 -0.89 2.92 8.01
C LEU A 9 -0.12 3.81 7.03
N SER A 10 -0.58 5.04 6.83
CA SER A 10 0.09 5.98 5.92
C SER A 10 1.53 6.27 6.35
N GLN A 11 1.79 6.41 7.65
CA GLN A 11 3.15 6.61 8.17
C GLN A 11 4.05 5.39 7.98
N ALA A 12 3.54 4.19 8.27
CA ALA A 12 4.28 2.94 8.06
C ALA A 12 4.58 2.73 6.57
N SER A 13 3.58 2.86 5.71
CA SER A 13 3.72 2.74 4.25
C SER A 13 4.67 3.78 3.67
N CYS A 14 4.62 5.04 4.12
CA CYS A 14 5.57 6.06 3.66
C CYS A 14 7.02 5.70 3.98
N ARG A 15 7.28 5.25 5.21
CA ARG A 15 8.62 4.82 5.64
C ARG A 15 9.11 3.64 4.79
N PHE A 16 8.27 2.62 4.69
CA PHE A 16 8.54 1.45 3.85
C PHE A 16 8.83 1.83 2.40
N TYR A 17 7.93 2.53 1.71
CA TYR A 17 8.09 2.82 0.28
C TYR A 17 9.28 3.73 0.00
N ARG A 18 9.55 4.70 0.89
CA ARG A 18 10.75 5.53 0.80
C ARG A 18 12.02 4.68 0.83
N SER A 19 12.10 3.75 1.76
CA SER A 19 13.21 2.81 1.87
C SER A 19 13.28 1.88 0.64
N ALA A 20 12.14 1.33 0.24
CA ALA A 20 12.03 0.32 -0.81
C ALA A 20 12.49 0.82 -2.19
N MET A 21 12.21 2.08 -2.52
CA MET A 21 12.64 2.67 -3.79
C MET A 21 14.16 2.71 -3.97
N HIS A 22 14.92 2.80 -2.88
CA HIS A 22 16.38 2.82 -2.91
C HIS A 22 16.99 1.41 -2.96
N GLN A 23 16.21 0.38 -2.65
CA GLN A 23 16.70 -0.99 -2.48
C GLN A 23 16.28 -1.92 -3.61
N VAL A 24 15.32 -1.51 -4.45
CA VAL A 24 14.91 -2.28 -5.63
C VAL A 24 15.62 -1.78 -6.88
N ASP A 25 16.26 -2.70 -7.59
CA ASP A 25 16.96 -2.43 -8.85
C ASP A 25 16.03 -2.32 -10.06
N ASP A 26 14.90 -3.02 -10.04
CA ASP A 26 13.94 -3.00 -11.14
C ASP A 26 13.23 -1.64 -11.26
N TYR A 27 13.38 -1.00 -12.42
CA TYR A 27 12.82 0.31 -12.69
C TYR A 27 11.29 0.34 -12.60
N ASN A 28 10.59 -0.70 -13.08
CA ASN A 28 9.13 -0.74 -13.09
C ASN A 28 8.59 -0.89 -11.67
N ILE A 29 9.23 -1.72 -10.84
CA ILE A 29 8.88 -1.86 -9.42
C ILE A 29 9.16 -0.55 -8.68
N ARG A 30 10.32 0.07 -8.89
CA ARG A 30 10.66 1.36 -8.29
C ARG A 30 9.64 2.45 -8.63
N ARG A 31 9.18 2.50 -9.88
CA ARG A 31 8.15 3.45 -10.32
C ARG A 31 6.82 3.23 -9.60
N ILE A 32 6.39 1.97 -9.44
CA ILE A 32 5.17 1.64 -8.66
C ILE A 32 5.35 2.08 -7.20
N PHE A 33 6.52 1.80 -6.60
CA PHE A 33 6.79 2.18 -5.21
C PHE A 33 6.78 3.70 -5.00
N GLN A 34 7.30 4.48 -5.96
CA GLN A 34 7.22 5.94 -5.93
C GLN A 34 5.76 6.42 -5.97
N GLN A 35 4.95 5.88 -6.87
CA GLN A 35 3.54 6.27 -6.96
C GLN A 35 2.78 5.96 -5.67
N ARG A 36 3.08 4.82 -5.03
CA ARG A 36 2.47 4.46 -3.75
C ARG A 36 2.95 5.35 -2.61
N PHE A 37 4.24 5.66 -2.56
CA PHE A 37 4.76 6.66 -1.62
C PHE A 37 4.01 7.98 -1.73
N ASP A 38 3.80 8.48 -2.95
CA ASP A 38 3.11 9.75 -3.18
C ASP A 38 1.64 9.70 -2.69
N ILE A 39 0.94 8.58 -2.94
CA ILE A 39 -0.44 8.37 -2.45
C ILE A 39 -0.48 8.40 -0.92
N TYR A 40 0.37 7.62 -0.26
CA TYR A 40 0.37 7.53 1.20
C TYR A 40 0.85 8.84 1.86
N GLN A 41 1.75 9.59 1.22
CA GLN A 41 2.19 10.90 1.71
C GLN A 41 1.06 11.93 1.64
N GLN A 42 0.27 11.91 0.55
CA GLN A 42 -0.90 12.78 0.42
C GLN A 42 -2.00 12.38 1.42
N LEU A 43 -2.22 11.09 1.63
CA LEU A 43 -3.15 10.57 2.63
C LEU A 43 -2.72 10.94 4.06
N LEU A 44 -1.42 10.89 4.36
CA LEU A 44 -0.88 11.34 5.64
C LEU A 44 -1.14 12.84 5.87
N ASN A 45 -0.92 13.67 4.84
CA ASN A 45 -1.18 15.10 4.91
C ASN A 45 -2.69 15.39 5.08
N LEU A 46 -3.54 14.63 4.39
CA LEU A 46 -4.99 14.70 4.54
C LEU A 46 -5.37 14.41 6.00
N THR A 47 -4.98 13.24 6.52
CA THR A 47 -5.34 12.82 7.88
C THR A 47 -4.79 13.74 8.97
N ALA A 48 -3.64 14.39 8.75
CA ALA A 48 -3.10 15.39 9.66
C ALA A 48 -3.95 16.68 9.71
N SER A 49 -4.72 16.97 8.64
CA SER A 49 -5.55 18.18 8.52
C SER A 49 -6.93 18.03 9.18
N PHE A 50 -7.33 16.82 9.56
CA PHE A 50 -8.60 16.55 10.23
C PHE A 50 -8.32 16.11 11.68
N GLU A 51 -8.72 16.94 12.66
CA GLU A 51 -8.64 16.58 14.08
C GLU A 51 -9.45 15.31 14.38
N THR A 52 -8.80 14.29 14.93
CA THR A 52 -9.42 13.01 15.25
C THR A 52 -10.02 13.05 16.66
N HIS A 53 -11.36 13.06 16.73
CA HIS A 53 -12.06 12.56 17.92
C HIS A 53 -12.27 11.06 17.71
N ASP A 54 -11.38 10.24 18.27
CA ASP A 54 -11.38 8.80 18.03
C ASP A 54 -12.38 8.04 18.91
N ASN A 55 -13.00 7.04 18.29
CA ASN A 55 -13.54 5.86 18.94
C ASN A 55 -12.58 4.70 18.61
N ASP A 56 -11.98 4.10 19.63
CA ASP A 56 -11.04 2.96 19.56
C ASP A 56 -11.75 1.67 19.10
N ALA A 57 -12.18 1.60 17.86
CA ALA A 57 -12.54 0.33 17.24
C ALA A 57 -11.26 -0.32 16.70
N GLU A 58 -10.72 -1.30 17.42
CA GLU A 58 -9.56 -2.09 16.99
C GLU A 58 -9.87 -2.89 15.71
N ASP A 59 -9.35 -2.45 14.56
CA ASP A 59 -9.23 -3.30 13.38
C ASP A 59 -7.92 -4.10 13.42
N THR A 60 -8.03 -5.37 13.82
CA THR A 60 -6.89 -6.30 13.94
C THR A 60 -6.18 -6.55 12.61
N SER A 61 -6.90 -6.55 11.48
CA SER A 61 -6.33 -6.80 10.16
C SER A 61 -5.48 -5.62 9.68
N LEU A 62 -5.98 -4.40 9.92
CA LEU A 62 -5.26 -3.17 9.59
C LEU A 62 -4.02 -3.00 10.48
N ASN A 63 -4.13 -3.29 11.78
CA ASN A 63 -3.00 -3.26 12.70
C ASN A 63 -1.91 -4.28 12.31
N HIS A 64 -2.32 -5.47 11.87
CA HIS A 64 -1.38 -6.47 11.34
C HIS A 64 -0.67 -5.97 10.07
N THR A 65 -1.40 -5.28 9.18
CA THR A 65 -0.84 -4.68 7.97
C THR A 65 0.15 -3.57 8.27
N ILE A 66 -0.15 -2.71 9.26
CA ILE A 66 0.78 -1.68 9.74
C ILE A 66 2.09 -2.33 10.23
N GLY A 67 1.99 -3.33 11.10
CA GLY A 67 3.15 -4.05 11.62
C GLY A 67 3.95 -4.77 10.52
N TRP A 68 3.27 -5.27 9.49
CA TRP A 68 3.95 -5.86 8.33
C TRP A 68 4.79 -4.83 7.57
N PHE A 69 4.27 -3.63 7.29
CA PHE A 69 5.04 -2.59 6.60
C PHE A 69 6.28 -2.18 7.39
N GLU A 70 6.17 -2.06 8.72
CA GLU A 70 7.30 -1.75 9.60
C GLU A 70 8.36 -2.87 9.59
N ALA A 71 7.93 -4.13 9.58
CA ALA A 71 8.85 -5.27 9.49
C ALA A 71 9.48 -5.41 8.09
N ALA A 72 8.71 -5.14 7.03
CA ALA A 72 9.15 -5.23 5.65
C ALA A 72 10.22 -4.18 5.32
N GLU A 73 10.13 -2.97 5.91
CA GLU A 73 11.15 -1.92 5.78
C GLU A 73 12.55 -2.42 6.17
N GLN A 74 12.63 -3.23 7.24
CA GLN A 74 13.89 -3.75 7.78
C GLN A 74 14.45 -4.93 6.97
N ASN A 75 13.61 -5.62 6.21
CA ASN A 75 13.93 -6.91 5.60
C ASN A 75 13.88 -6.90 4.07
N ILE A 76 13.73 -5.73 3.43
CA ILE A 76 13.44 -5.67 1.99
C ILE A 76 14.51 -6.34 1.11
N GLN A 77 15.78 -6.34 1.51
CA GLN A 77 16.88 -6.99 0.78
C GLN A 77 16.83 -8.52 0.82
N ASN A 78 16.13 -9.10 1.80
CA ASN A 78 16.09 -10.55 2.03
C ASN A 78 14.97 -11.24 1.24
N TYR A 79 14.15 -10.47 0.54
CA TYR A 79 12.97 -10.98 -0.12
C TYR A 79 13.25 -11.33 -1.59
N GLU A 80 12.86 -12.55 -1.98
CA GLU A 80 12.75 -12.89 -3.39
C GLU A 80 11.64 -12.04 -4.05
N ASN A 81 11.99 -11.34 -5.14
CA ASN A 81 11.16 -10.32 -5.77
C ASN A 81 9.70 -10.76 -5.97
N LEU A 82 9.42 -11.96 -6.49
CA LEU A 82 8.03 -12.38 -6.78
C LEU A 82 7.21 -12.70 -5.53
N ILE A 83 7.77 -13.44 -4.58
CA ILE A 83 7.08 -13.80 -3.34
C ILE A 83 6.72 -12.54 -2.56
N PHE A 84 7.65 -11.59 -2.49
CA PHE A 84 7.44 -10.32 -1.83
C PHE A 84 6.41 -9.43 -2.51
N LEU A 85 6.40 -9.38 -3.84
CA LEU A 85 5.35 -8.64 -4.56
C LEU A 85 3.96 -9.25 -4.34
N ASP A 86 3.84 -10.56 -4.11
CA ASP A 86 2.57 -11.19 -3.73
C ASP A 86 2.15 -10.85 -2.29
N PHE A 87 3.08 -10.87 -1.33
CA PHE A 87 2.80 -10.41 0.03
C PHE A 87 2.41 -8.93 0.09
N LEU A 88 3.15 -8.09 -0.63
CA LEU A 88 2.88 -6.66 -0.73
C LEU A 88 1.48 -6.40 -1.32
N ASP A 89 1.10 -7.13 -2.36
CA ASP A 89 -0.22 -7.01 -2.99
C ASP A 89 -1.36 -7.37 -2.02
N ASN A 90 -1.17 -8.37 -1.15
CA ASN A 90 -2.18 -8.73 -0.15
C ASN A 90 -2.37 -7.64 0.91
N HIS A 91 -1.27 -7.10 1.45
CA HIS A 91 -1.34 -6.02 2.45
C HIS A 91 -1.91 -4.73 1.87
N GLU A 92 -1.62 -4.44 0.60
CA GLU A 92 -2.21 -3.31 -0.10
C GLU A 92 -3.72 -3.47 -0.33
N LYS A 93 -4.22 -4.69 -0.57
CA LYS A 93 -5.67 -4.94 -0.68
C LYS A 93 -6.38 -4.65 0.65
N ILE A 94 -5.79 -5.05 1.76
CA ILE A 94 -6.31 -4.74 3.10
C ILE A 94 -6.35 -3.21 3.32
N ALA A 95 -5.27 -2.51 2.97
CA ALA A 95 -5.23 -1.05 3.05
C ALA A 95 -6.29 -0.36 2.17
N LEU A 96 -6.48 -0.86 0.95
CA LEU A 96 -7.50 -0.35 0.03
C LEU A 96 -8.92 -0.59 0.55
N ASP A 97 -9.20 -1.76 1.11
CA ASP A 97 -10.52 -2.07 1.67
C ASP A 97 -10.80 -1.19 2.89
N ALA A 98 -9.81 -0.96 3.76
CA ALA A 98 -9.93 -0.01 4.88
C ALA A 98 -10.22 1.42 4.40
N LEU A 99 -9.60 1.86 3.29
CA LEU A 99 -9.91 3.15 2.67
C LEU A 99 -11.34 3.20 2.13
N LYS A 100 -11.79 2.16 1.43
CA LYS A 100 -13.16 2.07 0.90
C LYS A 100 -14.22 2.08 2.01
N VAL A 101 -13.93 1.44 3.14
CA VAL A 101 -14.78 1.49 4.34
C VAL A 101 -14.80 2.91 4.91
N SER A 102 -13.64 3.56 5.02
CA SER A 102 -13.52 4.94 5.53
C SER A 102 -14.27 5.96 4.67
N VAL A 103 -14.27 5.79 3.34
CA VAL A 103 -15.09 6.61 2.41
C VAL A 103 -16.58 6.56 2.76
N LYS A 104 -17.09 5.39 3.15
CA LYS A 104 -18.51 5.17 3.46
C LYS A 104 -18.89 5.62 4.87
N GLN A 105 -17.92 5.69 5.78
CA GLN A 105 -18.14 5.99 7.20
C GLN A 105 -17.89 7.47 7.55
N THR A 106 -17.32 8.26 6.64
CA THR A 106 -17.11 9.68 6.88
C THR A 106 -18.35 10.48 6.51
N ASP A 107 -18.82 11.32 7.44
CA ASP A 107 -19.94 12.24 7.22
C ASP A 107 -19.49 13.53 6.51
N ASN A 108 -18.19 13.71 6.30
CA ASN A 108 -17.63 14.87 5.62
C ASN A 108 -17.48 14.58 4.11
N GLU A 109 -18.29 15.24 3.28
CA GLU A 109 -18.30 15.04 1.82
C GLU A 109 -16.95 15.33 1.14
N LEU A 110 -16.24 16.38 1.57
CA LEU A 110 -14.92 16.71 1.05
C LEU A 110 -13.93 15.58 1.35
N MET A 111 -13.96 15.09 2.59
CA MET A 111 -13.13 13.98 3.02
C MET A 111 -13.47 12.68 2.30
N SER A 112 -14.76 12.36 2.13
CA SER A 112 -15.22 11.20 1.36
C SER A 112 -14.72 11.26 -0.08
N THR A 113 -14.81 12.44 -0.69
CA THR A 113 -14.32 12.69 -2.05
C THR A 113 -12.81 12.46 -2.14
N GLN A 114 -12.04 13.01 -1.21
CA GLN A 114 -10.57 12.85 -1.21
C GLN A 114 -10.15 11.40 -0.94
N LEU A 115 -10.78 10.73 0.04
CA LEU A 115 -10.53 9.31 0.32
C LEU A 115 -10.88 8.41 -0.88
N SER A 116 -11.95 8.72 -1.61
CA SER A 116 -12.34 7.94 -2.80
C SER A 116 -11.36 8.12 -3.96
N GLN A 117 -10.81 9.32 -4.14
CA GLN A 117 -9.72 9.58 -5.10
C GLN A 117 -8.45 8.78 -4.74
N PHE A 118 -8.11 8.69 -3.45
CA PHE A 118 -6.99 7.87 -3.00
C PHE A 118 -7.23 6.39 -3.21
N ALA A 119 -8.43 5.89 -2.88
CA ALA A 119 -8.80 4.50 -3.13
C ALA A 119 -8.72 4.14 -4.62
N ALA A 120 -9.19 5.03 -5.51
CA ALA A 120 -9.08 4.83 -6.96
C ALA A 120 -7.62 4.81 -7.43
N SER A 121 -6.80 5.74 -6.95
CA SER A 121 -5.38 5.81 -7.30
C SER A 121 -4.62 4.56 -6.85
N LEU A 122 -4.93 4.05 -5.66
CA LEU A 122 -4.33 2.84 -5.11
C LEU A 122 -4.78 1.58 -5.88
N GLN A 123 -6.07 1.51 -6.28
CA GLN A 123 -6.59 0.44 -7.14
C GLN A 123 -5.85 0.38 -8.49
N VAL A 124 -5.64 1.52 -9.16
CA VAL A 124 -4.86 1.57 -10.42
C VAL A 124 -3.43 1.07 -10.20
N ASN A 125 -2.83 1.41 -9.06
CA ASN A 125 -1.48 0.95 -8.70
C ASN A 125 -1.41 -0.55 -8.36
N GLN A 126 -2.48 -1.12 -7.82
CA GLN A 126 -2.61 -2.58 -7.64
C GLN A 126 -2.73 -3.28 -8.98
N ASP A 127 -3.58 -2.79 -9.88
CA ASP A 127 -3.77 -3.38 -11.20
C ASP A 127 -2.47 -3.36 -12.02
N ALA A 128 -1.71 -2.25 -11.94
CA ALA A 128 -0.39 -2.13 -12.55
C ALA A 128 0.62 -3.14 -11.98
N LEU A 129 0.64 -3.34 -10.66
CA LEU A 129 1.49 -4.36 -10.03
C LEU A 129 1.06 -5.78 -10.45
N GLY A 130 -0.25 -6.04 -10.51
CA GLY A 130 -0.80 -7.31 -10.98
C GLY A 130 -0.33 -7.65 -12.41
N ALA A 131 -0.40 -6.67 -13.31
CA ALA A 131 0.10 -6.82 -14.68
C ALA A 131 1.61 -7.12 -14.72
N LEU A 132 2.41 -6.43 -13.90
CA LEU A 132 3.85 -6.64 -13.81
C LEU A 132 4.19 -8.05 -13.29
N LYS A 133 3.46 -8.54 -12.27
CA LYS A 133 3.61 -9.91 -11.76
C LYS A 133 3.33 -10.97 -12.82
N VAL A 134 2.29 -10.77 -13.65
CA VAL A 134 1.99 -11.67 -14.77
C VAL A 134 3.15 -11.69 -15.77
N GLN A 135 3.69 -10.52 -16.13
CA GLN A 135 4.83 -10.43 -17.04
C GLN A 135 6.07 -11.19 -16.52
N TYR A 136 6.41 -11.01 -15.24
CA TYR A 136 7.54 -11.73 -14.64
C TYR A 136 7.33 -13.25 -14.62
N ARG A 137 6.13 -13.72 -14.27
CA ARG A 137 5.80 -15.15 -14.28
C ARG A 137 5.91 -15.74 -15.68
N SER A 138 5.45 -15.01 -16.71
CA SER A 138 5.62 -15.44 -18.10
C SER A 138 7.09 -15.51 -18.50
N GLN A 139 7.90 -14.51 -18.17
CA GLN A 139 9.33 -14.49 -18.51
C GLN A 139 10.12 -15.63 -17.83
N GLN A 140 9.78 -15.96 -16.58
CA GLN A 140 10.39 -17.09 -15.88
C GLN A 140 10.03 -18.44 -16.50
N ALA A 141 8.77 -18.62 -16.93
CA ALA A 141 8.33 -19.83 -17.62
C ALA A 141 9.04 -20.06 -18.96
N PHE A 142 9.40 -19.00 -19.69
CA PHE A 142 10.18 -19.10 -20.93
C PHE A 142 11.69 -19.30 -20.73
N SER A 143 12.20 -19.08 -19.52
CA SER A 143 13.63 -19.16 -19.19
C SER A 143 14.05 -20.54 -18.66
N GLN A 144 13.10 -21.46 -18.42
CA GLN A 144 13.42 -22.85 -18.09
C GLN A 144 13.62 -23.66 -19.38
N PRO A 145 14.81 -24.26 -19.61
CA PRO A 145 14.99 -25.17 -20.73
C PRO A 145 14.05 -26.38 -20.54
N ALA A 146 13.36 -26.76 -21.61
CA ALA A 146 12.54 -27.97 -21.64
C ALA A 146 13.40 -29.20 -21.21
N PRO A 147 12.83 -30.16 -20.46
CA PRO A 147 13.55 -31.35 -20.00
C PRO A 147 14.03 -32.23 -21.16
#